data_AF-A0A1G9HPZ9-F1
#
_entry.id   AF-A0A1G9HPZ9-F1
#
_cell.length_a   1.000
_cell.length_b   1.000
_cell.length_c   1.000
_cell.angle_alpha   90.00
_cell.angle_beta   90.00
_cell.angle_gamma   90.00
#
_symmetry.space_group_name_H-M   'P 1'
#
loop_
_entity.id
_entity.type
_entity.pdbx_description
1 polymer ?
#
loop_
_entity_poly.entity_id
_entity_poly.type
_entity_poly.pdbx_seq_one_letter_code
_entity_poly.pdbx_strand_id
1 'polypeptide(L)'
;MQKRRNHLQAAALCWLLAACGAPVDEPVLTINGDAIGQEEFLARMEQNRAVVIGYFQREKASGYADDFWTHSYDGTTPLEVLRDSARKQLADQYLKMQLAESMGVIADAGYLKRREAWQAENERRRKAVVAREILFGPTVLTFSGYEKYLLSNLENTLADRLGGASNYRFRLDSLRRKAIVTVHLPVYGKMKP
;
A
#
# COMPACT_ATOMS: atom_id res chain seq x y z
N MET A 1 25.60 -58.28 14.22
CA MET A 1 26.68 -57.27 14.15
C MET A 1 26.11 -55.98 13.58
N GLN A 2 26.37 -54.89 14.28
CA GLN A 2 25.82 -53.55 14.12
C GLN A 2 26.63 -52.74 13.11
N LYS A 3 26.00 -51.95 12.24
CA LYS A 3 26.53 -50.61 11.91
C LYS A 3 25.40 -49.65 11.56
N ARG A 4 25.31 -48.62 12.40
CA ARG A 4 24.38 -47.48 12.35
C ARG A 4 24.91 -46.38 11.43
N ARG A 5 23.99 -45.57 10.91
CA ARG A 5 23.95 -44.09 10.80
C ARG A 5 23.31 -43.68 9.48
N ASN A 6 22.58 -42.58 9.32
CA ASN A 6 21.73 -41.71 10.13
C ASN A 6 21.25 -40.65 9.11
N HIS A 7 19.95 -40.35 9.11
CA HIS A 7 19.27 -39.07 8.85
C HIS A 7 19.92 -38.00 7.96
N LEU A 8 19.14 -37.50 6.98
CA LEU A 8 18.93 -36.08 6.63
C LEU A 8 17.67 -36.05 5.73
N GLN A 9 16.46 -35.86 6.27
CA GLN A 9 15.78 -34.60 6.58
C GLN A 9 15.60 -33.62 5.40
N ALA A 10 14.32 -33.34 5.15
CA ALA A 10 13.72 -32.11 4.64
C ALA A 10 14.13 -31.65 3.23
N ALA A 11 13.27 -31.99 2.26
CA ALA A 11 13.08 -31.16 1.08
C ALA A 11 12.51 -29.80 1.51
N ALA A 12 13.40 -28.85 1.80
CA ALA A 12 13.04 -27.45 1.87
C ALA A 12 12.67 -26.99 0.46
N LEU A 13 11.37 -26.99 0.16
CA LEU A 13 10.83 -26.26 -0.98
C LEU A 13 11.05 -24.76 -0.70
N CYS A 14 12.19 -24.24 -1.14
CA CYS A 14 12.41 -22.80 -1.26
C CYS A 14 11.34 -22.24 -2.21
N TRP A 15 10.28 -21.68 -1.65
CA TRP A 15 9.51 -20.66 -2.35
C TRP A 15 10.42 -19.44 -2.46
N LEU A 16 11.18 -19.37 -3.56
CA LEU A 16 11.73 -18.12 -4.06
C LEU A 16 10.53 -17.24 -4.41
N LEU A 17 10.17 -16.36 -3.48
CA LEU A 17 9.38 -15.17 -3.80
C LEU A 17 10.14 -14.44 -4.90
N ALA A 18 9.59 -14.46 -6.11
CA ALA A 18 9.95 -13.49 -7.12
C ALA A 18 9.63 -12.12 -6.51
N ALA A 19 10.66 -11.39 -6.08
CA ALA A 19 10.54 -10.00 -5.74
C ALA A 19 10.16 -9.27 -7.02
N CYS A 20 8.86 -9.11 -7.27
CA CYS A 20 8.35 -8.37 -8.42
C CYS A 20 8.28 -6.90 -8.02
N GLY A 21 9.42 -6.24 -8.16
CA GLY A 21 9.55 -4.80 -8.00
C GLY A 21 10.93 -4.41 -8.53
N ALA A 22 10.98 -3.49 -9.50
CA ALA A 22 12.26 -2.91 -9.91
C ALA A 22 13.02 -2.41 -8.66
N PRO A 23 14.35 -2.59 -8.59
CA PRO A 23 15.11 -2.11 -7.44
C PRO A 23 14.90 -0.61 -7.31
N VAL A 24 14.42 -0.20 -6.13
CA VAL A 24 14.41 1.21 -5.73
C VAL A 24 15.78 1.48 -5.12
N ASP A 25 16.46 2.55 -5.53
CA ASP A 25 17.84 2.84 -5.14
C ASP A 25 18.04 2.80 -3.60
N GLU A 26 17.06 3.30 -2.83
CA GLU A 26 16.95 3.09 -1.38
C GLU A 26 15.46 2.95 -0.96
N PRO A 27 15.01 1.77 -0.47
CA PRO A 27 13.65 1.61 0.00
C PRO A 27 13.43 2.37 1.30
N VAL A 28 12.26 2.97 1.42
CA VAL A 28 11.79 3.68 2.62
C VAL A 28 11.09 2.73 3.59
N LEU A 29 10.43 1.73 3.02
CA LEU A 29 9.59 0.77 3.70
C LEU A 29 9.70 -0.53 2.90
N THR A 30 9.76 -1.67 3.58
CA THR A 30 9.60 -2.98 2.94
C THR A 30 8.43 -3.73 3.56
N ILE A 31 7.61 -4.36 2.72
CA ILE A 31 6.47 -5.19 3.14
C ILE A 31 6.66 -6.58 2.56
N ASN A 32 6.86 -7.59 3.41
CA ASN A 32 7.16 -8.97 3.00
C ASN A 32 8.37 -9.07 2.04
N GLY A 33 9.31 -8.12 2.11
CA GLY A 33 10.48 -8.05 1.24
C GLY A 33 10.31 -7.11 0.03
N ASP A 34 9.08 -6.71 -0.32
CA ASP A 34 8.84 -5.78 -1.43
C ASP A 34 9.17 -4.35 -1.02
N ALA A 35 9.98 -3.68 -1.85
CA ALA A 35 10.45 -2.33 -1.63
C ALA A 35 9.38 -1.29 -1.98
N ILE A 36 9.17 -0.33 -1.06
CA ILE A 36 8.43 0.91 -1.30
C ILE A 36 9.43 2.06 -1.31
N GLY A 37 9.42 2.80 -2.42
CA GLY A 37 10.27 3.96 -2.60
C GLY A 37 9.77 5.23 -1.92
N GLN A 38 10.65 6.23 -1.89
CA GLN A 38 10.35 7.54 -1.34
C GLN A 38 9.18 8.24 -2.02
N GLU A 39 9.10 8.21 -3.35
CA GLU A 39 8.02 8.87 -4.09
C GLU A 39 6.65 8.35 -3.66
N GLU A 40 6.48 7.03 -3.63
CA GLU A 40 5.22 6.40 -3.22
C GLU A 40 4.87 6.71 -1.77
N PHE A 41 5.86 6.64 -0.87
CA PHE A 41 5.64 6.91 0.54
C PHE A 41 5.23 8.37 0.78
N LEU A 42 5.92 9.33 0.14
CA LEU A 42 5.59 10.75 0.23
C LEU A 42 4.23 11.06 -0.40
N ALA A 43 3.91 10.46 -1.55
CA ALA A 43 2.59 10.60 -2.16
C ALA A 43 1.49 10.11 -1.21
N ARG A 44 1.73 9.03 -0.45
CA ARG A 44 0.78 8.56 0.57
C ARG A 44 0.71 9.50 1.77
N MET A 45 1.83 10.05 2.23
CA MET A 45 1.83 11.06 3.29
C MET A 45 1.00 12.28 2.87
N GLU A 46 1.17 12.79 1.65
CA GLU A 46 0.42 13.93 1.16
C GLU A 46 -1.10 13.68 1.16
N GLN A 47 -1.53 12.48 0.75
CA GLN A 47 -2.95 12.08 0.81
C GLN A 47 -3.54 12.07 2.23
N ASN A 48 -2.71 11.86 3.25
CA ASN A 48 -3.13 11.81 4.65
C ASN A 48 -2.99 13.15 5.38
N ARG A 49 -2.32 14.13 4.76
CA ARG A 49 -1.92 15.39 5.39
C ARG A 49 -3.11 16.14 5.98
N ALA A 50 -4.16 16.34 5.18
CA ALA A 50 -5.36 17.06 5.62
C ALA A 50 -6.12 16.34 6.76
N VAL A 51 -6.15 15.01 6.74
CA VAL A 51 -6.79 14.20 7.79
C VAL A 51 -6.06 14.36 9.12
N VAL A 52 -4.73 14.29 9.09
CA VAL A 52 -3.90 14.46 10.29
C VAL A 52 -4.00 15.88 10.84
N ILE A 53 -3.95 16.90 9.98
CA ILE A 53 -4.17 18.29 10.39
C ILE A 53 -5.53 18.43 11.10
N GLY A 54 -6.60 17.93 10.47
CA GLY A 54 -7.93 17.99 11.06
C GLY A 54 -8.05 17.25 12.39
N TYR A 55 -7.35 16.12 12.57
CA TYR A 55 -7.30 15.39 13.84
C TYR A 55 -6.68 16.24 14.95
N PHE A 56 -5.50 16.81 14.75
CA PHE A 56 -4.82 17.62 15.77
C PHE A 56 -5.51 18.97 16.03
N GLN A 57 -6.16 19.56 15.03
CA GLN A 57 -6.95 20.78 15.22
C GLN A 57 -8.17 20.55 16.12
N ARG A 58 -8.91 19.45 15.90
CA ARG A 58 -10.12 19.13 16.68
C ARG A 58 -9.78 18.65 18.10
N GLU A 59 -8.84 17.73 18.22
CA GLU A 59 -8.57 17.04 19.49
C GLU A 59 -7.67 17.83 20.43
N LYS A 60 -6.83 18.74 19.89
CA LYS A 60 -5.77 19.43 20.65
C LYS A 60 -5.83 20.96 20.57
N ALA A 61 -6.87 21.52 19.92
CA ALA A 61 -7.03 22.96 19.70
C ALA A 61 -5.76 23.66 19.15
N SER A 62 -4.98 22.92 18.36
CA SER A 62 -3.71 23.41 17.83
C SER A 62 -3.93 24.43 16.72
N GLY A 63 -3.37 25.62 16.88
CA GLY A 63 -3.30 26.61 15.81
C GLY A 63 -2.32 26.19 14.71
N TYR A 64 -2.33 26.89 13.57
CA TYR A 64 -1.29 26.78 12.54
C TYR A 64 -0.01 27.47 13.03
N ALA A 65 0.78 26.77 13.83
CA ALA A 65 2.11 27.20 14.21
C ALA A 65 3.14 26.66 13.20
N ASP A 66 4.23 27.40 12.99
CA ASP A 66 5.32 27.01 12.07
C ASP A 66 5.98 25.68 12.47
N ASP A 67 5.87 25.29 13.74
CA ASP A 67 6.38 24.04 14.29
C ASP A 67 5.34 22.91 14.33
N PHE A 68 4.14 23.09 13.75
CA PHE A 68 3.01 22.15 13.85
C PHE A 68 3.42 20.68 13.69
N TRP A 69 4.18 20.34 12.64
CA TRP A 69 4.58 18.95 12.35
C TRP A 69 5.53 18.35 13.39
N THR A 70 6.32 19.19 14.06
CA THR A 70 7.36 18.78 15.02
C THR A 70 6.94 19.01 16.46
N HIS A 71 5.87 19.78 16.70
CA HIS A 71 5.33 20.02 18.02
C HIS A 71 4.77 18.72 18.59
N SER A 72 5.17 18.40 19.83
CA SER A 72 4.68 17.21 20.53
C SER A 72 3.39 17.53 21.26
N TYR A 73 2.32 16.82 20.93
CA TYR A 73 1.06 16.85 21.67
C TYR A 73 0.92 15.52 22.41
N ASP A 74 0.97 15.54 23.74
CA ASP A 74 0.93 14.34 24.59
C ASP A 74 1.94 13.26 24.20
N GLY A 75 3.16 13.68 23.84
CA GLY A 75 4.26 12.77 23.51
C GLY A 75 4.25 12.25 22.07
N THR A 76 3.34 12.71 21.21
CA THR A 76 3.31 12.35 19.79
C THR A 76 3.25 13.60 18.90
N THR A 77 4.02 13.61 17.83
CA THR A 77 4.01 14.68 16.83
C THR A 77 3.06 14.37 15.66
N PRO A 78 2.45 15.37 15.01
CA PRO A 78 1.65 15.15 13.80
C PRO A 78 2.43 14.45 12.68
N LEU A 79 3.74 14.68 12.60
CA LEU A 79 4.61 14.01 11.65
C LEU A 79 4.73 12.51 11.90
N GLU A 80 4.83 12.07 13.15
CA GLU A 80 4.82 10.65 13.49
C GLU A 80 3.48 10.01 13.13
N VAL A 81 2.37 10.65 13.46
CA VAL A 81 1.02 10.16 13.08
C VAL A 81 0.86 10.09 11.56
N LEU A 82 1.37 11.07 10.82
CA LEU A 82 1.30 11.10 9.37
C LEU A 82 2.10 9.95 8.74
N ARG A 83 3.33 9.73 9.20
CA ARG A 83 4.18 8.61 8.74
C ARG A 83 3.55 7.26 9.08
N ASP A 84 3.03 7.12 10.28
CA ASP A 84 2.37 5.89 10.74
C ASP A 84 1.10 5.59 9.92
N SER A 85 0.30 6.61 9.63
CA SER A 85 -0.89 6.51 8.78
C SER A 85 -0.52 6.09 7.35
N ALA A 86 0.51 6.71 6.78
CA ALA A 86 1.00 6.35 5.45
C ALA A 86 1.52 4.92 5.40
N ARG A 87 2.33 4.51 6.39
CA ARG A 87 2.85 3.14 6.53
C ARG A 87 1.73 2.12 6.61
N LYS A 88 0.74 2.34 7.49
CA LYS A 88 -0.40 1.43 7.68
C LYS A 88 -1.24 1.29 6.41
N GLN A 89 -1.51 2.39 5.72
CA GLN A 89 -2.29 2.35 4.47
C GLN A 89 -1.55 1.68 3.32
N LEU A 90 -0.25 1.93 3.18
CA LEU A 90 0.58 1.25 2.19
C LEU A 90 0.67 -0.25 2.49
N ALA A 91 0.87 -0.62 3.75
CA ALA A 91 0.84 -2.03 4.18
C ALA A 91 -0.49 -2.71 3.80
N ASP A 92 -1.62 -2.10 4.13
CA ASP A 92 -2.93 -2.64 3.77
C ASP A 92 -3.12 -2.77 2.26
N GLN A 93 -2.79 -1.73 1.50
CA GLN A 93 -2.87 -1.73 0.04
C GLN A 93 -2.00 -2.85 -0.57
N TYR A 94 -0.75 -2.98 -0.14
CA TYR A 94 0.15 -4.02 -0.65
C TYR A 94 -0.35 -5.42 -0.33
N LEU A 95 -0.85 -5.69 0.88
CA LEU A 95 -1.37 -7.01 1.22
C LEU A 95 -2.59 -7.40 0.37
N LYS A 96 -3.44 -6.43 0.02
CA LYS A 96 -4.56 -6.65 -0.90
C LYS A 96 -4.08 -6.98 -2.31
N MET A 97 -3.07 -6.26 -2.80
CA MET A 97 -2.53 -6.48 -4.13
C MET A 97 -1.72 -7.78 -4.22
N GLN A 98 -0.91 -8.11 -3.22
CA GLN A 98 -0.23 -9.41 -3.13
C GLN A 98 -1.23 -10.58 -3.09
N LEU A 99 -2.36 -10.42 -2.39
CA LEU A 99 -3.42 -11.41 -2.43
C LEU A 99 -4.00 -11.53 -3.85
N ALA A 100 -4.26 -10.41 -4.52
CA ALA A 100 -4.73 -10.37 -5.90
C ALA A 100 -3.75 -11.04 -6.88
N GLU A 101 -2.45 -10.78 -6.76
CA GLU A 101 -1.39 -11.44 -7.54
C GLU A 101 -1.36 -12.95 -7.27
N SER A 102 -1.35 -13.35 -5.99
CA SER A 102 -1.29 -14.77 -5.61
C SER A 102 -2.48 -15.60 -6.11
N MET A 103 -3.60 -14.92 -6.38
CA MET A 103 -4.81 -15.51 -6.94
C MET A 103 -4.89 -15.34 -8.46
N GLY A 104 -3.93 -14.68 -9.11
CA GLY A 104 -3.92 -14.42 -10.55
C GLY A 104 -5.01 -13.45 -11.00
N VAL A 105 -5.39 -12.48 -10.16
CA VAL A 105 -6.32 -11.39 -10.53
C VAL A 105 -5.57 -10.26 -11.25
N ILE A 106 -4.35 -9.98 -10.80
CA ILE A 106 -3.43 -9.03 -11.44
C ILE A 106 -2.08 -9.72 -11.65
N ALA A 107 -1.30 -9.21 -12.61
CA ALA A 107 0.02 -9.76 -12.92
C ALA A 107 1.13 -9.13 -12.07
N ASP A 108 1.01 -7.83 -11.75
CA ASP A 108 2.05 -7.06 -11.07
C ASP A 108 1.42 -5.87 -10.29
N ALA A 109 1.77 -5.76 -9.02
CA ALA A 109 1.30 -4.79 -8.05
C ALA A 109 2.29 -3.64 -7.83
N GLY A 110 3.45 -3.64 -8.50
CA GLY A 110 4.51 -2.68 -8.33
C GLY A 110 4.11 -1.25 -8.71
N TYR A 111 4.71 -0.26 -8.03
CA TYR A 111 4.35 1.15 -8.18
C TYR A 111 4.36 1.65 -9.63
N LEU A 112 5.42 1.33 -10.39
CA LEU A 112 5.55 1.72 -11.80
C LEU A 112 4.45 1.09 -12.67
N LYS A 113 4.13 -0.19 -12.44
CA LYS A 113 3.03 -0.86 -13.17
C LYS A 113 1.67 -0.25 -12.87
N ARG A 114 1.42 0.15 -11.63
CA ARG A 114 0.20 0.90 -11.29
C ARG A 114 0.16 2.27 -11.98
N ARG A 115 1.30 2.95 -12.11
CA ARG A 115 1.40 4.24 -12.83
C ARG A 115 1.14 4.08 -14.33
N GLU A 116 1.69 3.03 -14.95
CA GLU A 116 1.40 2.68 -16.35
C GLU A 116 -0.08 2.35 -16.56
N ALA A 117 -0.63 1.48 -15.70
CA ALA A 117 -2.03 1.06 -15.77
C ALA A 117 -3.01 2.22 -15.53
N TRP A 118 -2.64 3.19 -14.69
CA TRP A 118 -3.38 4.45 -14.51
C TRP A 118 -3.45 5.27 -15.79
N GLN A 119 -2.32 5.45 -16.47
CA GLN A 119 -2.28 6.20 -17.73
C GLN A 119 -3.11 5.51 -18.81
N ALA A 120 -3.00 4.18 -18.90
CA ALA A 120 -3.81 3.37 -19.82
C ALA A 120 -5.31 3.48 -19.53
N GLU A 121 -5.73 3.46 -18.26
CA GLU A 121 -7.14 3.64 -17.89
C GLU A 121 -7.65 5.05 -18.26
N ASN A 122 -6.85 6.09 -18.06
CA ASN A 122 -7.22 7.45 -18.47
C ASN A 122 -7.32 7.59 -20.00
N GLU A 123 -6.48 6.90 -20.76
CA GLU A 123 -6.59 6.83 -22.22
C GLU A 123 -7.87 6.10 -22.66
N ARG A 124 -8.17 4.95 -22.04
CA ARG A 124 -9.41 4.20 -22.27
C ARG A 124 -10.64 5.06 -21.97
N ARG A 125 -10.64 5.79 -20.85
CA ARG A 125 -11.74 6.72 -20.48
C ARG A 125 -11.92 7.82 -21.52
N ARG A 126 -10.83 8.41 -22.03
CA ARG A 126 -10.91 9.42 -23.10
C ARG A 126 -11.57 8.85 -24.37
N LYS A 127 -11.22 7.63 -24.78
CA LYS A 127 -11.87 6.95 -25.92
C LYS A 127 -13.36 6.68 -25.67
N ALA A 128 -13.72 6.22 -24.47
CA ALA A 128 -15.10 5.98 -24.07
C ALA A 128 -15.97 7.25 -24.11
N VAL A 129 -15.42 8.41 -23.70
CA VAL A 129 -16.09 9.71 -23.84
C VAL A 129 -16.40 10.03 -25.30
N VAL A 130 -15.42 9.85 -26.20
CA VAL A 130 -15.62 10.09 -27.65
C VAL A 130 -16.69 9.14 -28.22
N ALA A 131 -16.69 7.89 -27.77
CA ALA A 131 -17.67 6.87 -28.15
C ALA A 131 -19.05 7.03 -27.49
N ARG A 132 -19.24 8.03 -26.60
CA ARG A 132 -20.48 8.26 -25.82
C ARG A 132 -20.89 7.05 -24.96
N GLU A 133 -19.91 6.29 -24.49
CA GLU A 133 -20.13 5.20 -23.54
C GLU A 133 -20.43 5.76 -22.14
N ILE A 134 -21.21 5.01 -21.37
CA ILE A 134 -21.48 5.37 -19.97
C ILE A 134 -20.20 5.15 -19.15
N LEU A 135 -19.69 6.23 -18.57
CA LEU A 135 -18.56 6.20 -17.64
C LEU A 135 -19.03 6.46 -16.22
N PHE A 136 -18.67 5.56 -15.32
CA PHE A 136 -18.82 5.79 -13.90
C PHE A 136 -17.62 6.59 -13.36
N GLY A 137 -17.94 7.73 -12.73
CA GLY A 137 -16.97 8.64 -12.13
C GLY A 137 -16.34 9.63 -13.12
N PRO A 138 -15.21 10.25 -12.75
CA PRO A 138 -14.56 11.27 -13.57
C PRO A 138 -14.09 10.75 -14.92
N THR A 139 -14.09 11.64 -15.91
CA THR A 139 -13.53 11.37 -17.26
C THR A 139 -12.00 11.22 -17.23
N VAL A 140 -11.34 11.90 -16.29
CA VAL A 140 -9.91 11.77 -16.01
C VAL A 140 -9.72 11.53 -14.52
N LEU A 141 -9.06 10.43 -14.18
CA LEU A 141 -8.71 10.10 -12.80
C LEU A 141 -7.36 10.70 -12.44
N THR A 142 -7.26 11.25 -11.23
CA THR A 142 -5.97 11.44 -10.56
C THR A 142 -5.38 10.07 -10.20
N PHE A 143 -4.07 9.98 -9.96
CA PHE A 143 -3.46 8.71 -9.56
C PHE A 143 -4.07 8.15 -8.27
N SER A 144 -4.31 8.99 -7.25
CA SER A 144 -5.00 8.58 -6.02
C SER A 144 -6.44 8.11 -6.29
N GLY A 145 -7.17 8.78 -7.19
CA GLY A 145 -8.51 8.35 -7.60
C GLY A 145 -8.50 6.99 -8.29
N TYR A 146 -7.49 6.75 -9.13
CA TYR A 146 -7.26 5.46 -9.77
C TYR A 146 -6.90 4.36 -8.77
N GLU A 147 -6.01 4.61 -7.80
CA GLU A 147 -5.65 3.59 -6.79
C GLU A 147 -6.87 3.17 -5.96
N LYS A 148 -7.74 4.11 -5.59
CA LYS A 148 -9.01 3.80 -4.89
C LYS A 148 -9.93 2.94 -5.75
N TYR A 149 -10.09 3.29 -7.02
CA TYR A 149 -10.88 2.52 -7.98
C TYR A 149 -10.34 1.10 -8.17
N LEU A 150 -9.02 0.98 -8.37
CA LEU A 150 -8.33 -0.30 -8.50
C LEU A 150 -8.56 -1.17 -7.25
N LEU A 151 -8.29 -0.64 -6.05
CA LEU A 151 -8.45 -1.39 -4.81
C LEU A 151 -9.89 -1.84 -4.57
N SER A 152 -10.88 -0.99 -4.84
CA SER A 152 -12.29 -1.35 -4.71
C SER A 152 -12.66 -2.50 -5.65
N ASN A 153 -12.18 -2.49 -6.89
CA ASN A 153 -12.43 -3.57 -7.84
C ASN A 153 -11.72 -4.87 -7.45
N LEU A 154 -10.48 -4.77 -6.93
CA LEU A 154 -9.75 -5.92 -6.42
C LEU A 154 -10.48 -6.53 -5.21
N GLU A 155 -10.94 -5.72 -4.28
CA GLU A 155 -11.72 -6.16 -3.12
C GLU A 155 -12.97 -6.94 -3.52
N ASN A 156 -13.75 -6.42 -4.46
CA ASN A 156 -14.94 -7.11 -4.99
C ASN A 156 -14.55 -8.44 -5.65
N THR A 157 -13.56 -8.42 -6.54
CA THR A 157 -13.11 -9.62 -7.26
C THR A 157 -12.58 -10.69 -6.30
N LEU A 158 -11.81 -10.28 -5.28
CA LEU A 158 -11.26 -11.17 -4.27
C LEU A 158 -12.34 -11.75 -3.36
N ALA A 159 -13.32 -10.92 -2.96
CA ALA A 159 -14.48 -11.38 -2.22
C ALA A 159 -15.24 -12.45 -3.00
N ASP A 160 -15.53 -12.21 -4.28
CA ASP A 160 -16.23 -13.17 -5.14
C ASP A 160 -15.44 -14.49 -5.26
N ARG A 161 -14.13 -14.42 -5.54
CA ARG A 161 -13.28 -15.62 -5.64
C ARG A 161 -13.14 -16.40 -4.34
N LEU A 162 -13.29 -15.74 -3.19
CA LEU A 162 -13.21 -16.37 -1.87
C LEU A 162 -14.59 -16.79 -1.32
N GLY A 163 -15.66 -16.64 -2.10
CA GLY A 163 -17.02 -17.01 -1.68
C GLY A 163 -17.66 -16.03 -0.70
N GLY A 164 -17.27 -14.75 -0.76
CA GLY A 164 -17.90 -13.64 -0.05
C GLY A 164 -16.94 -12.78 0.78
N ALA A 165 -17.46 -11.63 1.22
CA ALA A 165 -16.70 -10.61 1.95
C ALA A 165 -16.12 -11.11 3.29
N SER A 166 -16.82 -12.01 3.99
CA SER A 166 -16.34 -12.59 5.26
C SER A 166 -15.07 -13.41 5.08
N ASN A 167 -15.02 -14.25 4.05
CA ASN A 167 -13.86 -15.09 3.74
C ASN A 167 -12.68 -14.25 3.26
N TYR A 168 -12.95 -13.22 2.43
CA TYR A 168 -11.95 -12.23 2.05
C TYR A 168 -11.33 -11.53 3.26
N ARG A 169 -12.17 -11.03 4.19
CA ARG A 169 -11.67 -10.37 5.40
C ARG A 169 -10.85 -11.32 6.29
N PHE A 170 -11.32 -12.55 6.49
CA PHE A 170 -10.55 -13.55 7.24
C PHE A 170 -9.18 -13.85 6.59
N ARG A 171 -9.14 -13.97 5.26
CA ARG A 171 -7.89 -14.19 4.51
C ARG A 171 -6.94 -13.02 4.67
N LEU A 172 -7.44 -11.79 4.54
CA LEU A 172 -6.65 -10.57 4.67
C LEU A 172 -6.14 -10.38 6.11
N ASP A 173 -6.95 -10.66 7.12
CA ASP A 173 -6.54 -10.58 8.53
C ASP A 173 -5.44 -11.60 8.84
N SER A 174 -5.50 -12.79 8.23
CA SER A 174 -4.42 -13.77 8.32
C SER A 174 -3.11 -13.26 7.69
N LEU A 175 -3.18 -12.54 6.57
CA LEU A 175 -2.01 -11.91 5.96
C LEU A 175 -1.46 -10.79 6.83
N ARG A 176 -2.32 -9.90 7.35
CA ARG A 176 -1.92 -8.80 8.25
C ARG A 176 -1.17 -9.30 9.48
N ARG A 177 -1.61 -10.41 10.09
CA ARG A 177 -0.92 -11.02 11.25
C ARG A 177 0.47 -11.58 10.93
N LYS A 178 0.73 -11.93 9.67
CA LYS A 178 1.99 -12.53 9.21
C LYS A 178 2.89 -11.51 8.51
N ALA A 179 2.37 -10.34 8.19
CA ALA A 179 3.07 -9.34 7.40
C ALA A 179 4.29 -8.82 8.16
N ILE A 180 5.44 -8.82 7.49
CA ILE A 180 6.67 -8.21 8.00
C ILE A 180 6.78 -6.83 7.38
N VAL A 181 6.73 -5.80 8.21
CA VAL A 181 6.80 -4.40 7.80
C VAL A 181 8.04 -3.77 8.43
N THR A 182 9.04 -3.46 7.61
CA THR A 182 10.31 -2.86 8.05
C THR A 182 10.40 -1.43 7.54
N VAL A 183 10.62 -0.47 8.42
CA VAL A 183 10.86 0.93 8.06
C VAL A 183 12.36 1.15 7.98
N HIS A 184 12.84 1.72 6.89
CA HIS A 184 14.27 1.92 6.62
C HIS A 184 14.70 3.40 6.70
N LEU A 185 13.75 4.34 6.71
CA LEU A 185 14.04 5.77 6.65
C LEU A 185 14.71 6.36 7.91
N PRO A 186 15.68 7.28 7.71
CA PRO A 186 15.90 8.41 8.60
C PRO A 186 14.98 9.60 8.25
N VAL A 187 14.67 10.37 9.29
CA VAL A 187 13.84 11.59 9.39
C VAL A 187 13.75 12.46 8.11
N TYR A 188 12.53 12.62 7.56
CA TYR A 188 12.25 13.68 6.57
C TYR A 188 12.23 15.08 7.19
N GLY A 189 12.85 16.04 6.48
CA GLY A 189 12.98 17.44 6.84
C GLY A 189 11.65 18.21 6.90
N LYS A 190 11.71 19.41 7.49
CA LYS A 190 10.58 20.27 7.87
C LYS A 190 9.53 20.38 6.76
N MET A 191 8.33 19.84 6.99
CA MET A 191 7.15 20.13 6.17
C MET A 191 6.55 21.47 6.62
N LYS A 192 6.04 22.27 5.69
CA LYS A 192 5.21 23.42 6.04
C LYS A 192 3.80 22.94 6.42
N PRO A 193 3.07 23.62 7.31
CA PRO A 193 1.66 23.33 7.64
C PRO A 193 0.69 23.49 6.47
#